data_AF-A0A7Z9PTI1-F1
#
_entry.id   AF-A0A7Z9PTI1-F1
#
_cell.length_a   1.000
_cell.length_b   1.000
_cell.length_c   1.000
_cell.angle_alpha   90.00
_cell.angle_beta   90.00
_cell.angle_gamma   90.00
#
_symmetry.space_group_name_H-M   'P 1'
#
loop_
_entity.id
_entity.type
_entity.pdbx_description
1 polymer ?
#
loop_
_entity_poly.entity_id
_entity_poly.type
_entity_poly.pdbx_seq_one_letter_code
_entity_poly.pdbx_strand_id
1 'polypeptide(L)' 'MKDTTKFYINGEWVAPTTPKTMDVINPATEEAFATISMGSAADVDKAVAAA' A
#
# COMPACT_ATOMS: atom_id res chain seq x y z
N MET A 1 -9.60 -13.03 0.72
CA MET A 1 -8.83 -12.02 -0.01
C MET A 1 -7.76 -11.49 0.95
N LYS A 2 -6.48 -11.52 0.61
CA LYS A 2 -5.43 -10.96 1.49
C LYS A 2 -5.60 -9.44 1.52
N ASP A 3 -5.62 -8.83 2.70
CA ASP A 3 -5.64 -7.37 2.85
C ASP A 3 -4.24 -6.83 2.52
N THR A 4 -4.07 -6.34 1.29
CA THR A 4 -2.82 -5.78 0.76
C THR A 4 -2.82 -4.24 0.75
N THR A 5 -3.72 -3.62 1.52
CA THR A 5 -3.92 -2.16 1.51
C THR A 5 -3.15 -1.44 2.63
N LYS A 6 -2.45 -2.17 3.50
CA LYS A 6 -1.70 -1.59 4.62
C LYS A 6 -0.21 -1.47 4.29
N PHE A 7 0.42 -0.42 4.81
CA PHE A 7 1.88 -0.28 4.80
C PHE A 7 2.47 -0.91 6.05
N TYR A 8 3.71 -1.37 5.97
CA TYR A 8 4.45 -1.86 7.13
C TYR A 8 5.42 -0.77 7.58
N ILE A 9 5.10 -0.10 8.68
CA ILE A 9 5.86 1.04 9.22
C ILE A 9 6.03 0.83 10.73
N ASN A 10 7.23 1.05 11.25
CA ASN A 10 7.54 0.89 12.68
C ASN A 10 7.20 -0.49 13.26
N GLY A 11 7.35 -1.55 12.47
CA GLY A 11 7.04 -2.93 12.91
C GLY A 11 5.55 -3.28 12.91
N GLU A 12 4.68 -2.40 12.40
CA GLU A 12 3.23 -2.60 12.41
C GLU A 12 2.60 -2.40 11.03
N TRP A 13 1.45 -3.06 10.81
CA TRP A 13 0.61 -2.85 9.62
C TRP A 13 -0.32 -1.66 9.81
N VAL A 14 0.00 -0.54 9.18
CA VAL A 14 -0.73 0.72 9.28
C VAL A 14 -1.56 1.00 8.03
N ALA A 15 -2.74 1.59 8.22
CA ALA A 15 -3.55 2.06 7.10
C ALA A 15 -2.88 3.28 6.42
N PRO A 16 -3.07 3.47 5.10
CA PRO A 16 -2.58 4.65 4.40
C PRO A 16 -3.20 5.92 4.99
N THR A 17 -2.41 6.99 5.08
CA THR A 17 -2.88 8.29 5.58
C THR A 17 -3.92 8.89 4.65
N THR A 18 -3.75 8.71 3.34
CA THR A 18 -4.72 9.10 2.32
C THR A 18 -5.17 7.85 1.55
N PRO A 19 -6.45 7.46 1.65
CA PRO A 19 -6.96 6.31 0.91
C PRO A 19 -6.85 6.55 -0.60
N LYS A 20 -5.98 5.77 -1.25
CA LYS A 20 -5.86 5.72 -2.70
C LYS A 20 -5.42 4.32 -3.06
N THR A 21 -6.22 3.61 -3.86
CA THR A 21 -5.91 2.23 -4.25
C THR A 21 -5.53 2.14 -5.72
N MET A 22 -4.82 1.08 -6.06
CA MET A 22 -4.47 0.73 -7.44
C MET A 22 -4.50 -0.79 -7.61
N ASP A 23 -5.01 -1.24 -8.75
CA ASP A 23 -4.98 -2.65 -9.10
C ASP A 23 -3.63 -3.01 -9.71
N VAL A 24 -3.08 -4.12 -9.23
CA VAL A 24 -1.92 -4.79 -9.78
C VAL A 24 -2.41 -5.72 -10.87
N ILE A 25 -2.08 -5.39 -12.12
CA ILE A 25 -2.49 -6.16 -13.28
C ILE A 25 -1.49 -7.30 -13.54
N ASN A 26 -1.99 -8.51 -13.77
CA ASN A 26 -1.18 -9.63 -14.21
C ASN A 26 -0.78 -9.41 -15.68
N PRO A 27 0.52 -9.27 -16.02
CA PRO A 27 0.93 -8.98 -17.39
C PRO A 27 0.70 -10.15 -18.36
N ALA A 28 0.45 -11.37 -17.88
CA ALA A 28 0.19 -12.52 -18.75
C ALA A 28 -1.28 -12.65 -19.17
N THR A 29 -2.22 -12.12 -18.38
CA THR A 29 -3.67 -12.25 -18.62
C THR A 29 -4.39 -10.91 -18.73
N GLU A 30 -3.72 -9.80 -18.40
CA GLU A 30 -4.28 -8.45 -18.31
C GLU A 30 -5.41 -8.29 -17.26
N GLU A 31 -5.55 -9.24 -16.35
CA GLU A 31 -6.56 -9.22 -15.29
C GLU A 31 -6.01 -8.67 -13.97
N ALA A 32 -6.88 -8.10 -13.13
CA ALA A 32 -6.52 -7.65 -11.79
C ALA A 32 -6.16 -8.83 -10.87
N PHE A 33 -4.94 -8.82 -10.34
CA PHE A 33 -4.42 -9.85 -9.43
C PHE A 33 -4.59 -9.46 -7.96
N ALA A 34 -4.36 -8.18 -7.64
CA ALA A 34 -4.44 -7.65 -6.28
C ALA A 34 -4.74 -6.14 -6.29
N THR A 35 -5.20 -5.61 -5.16
CA THR A 35 -5.41 -4.16 -4.96
C THR A 35 -4.49 -3.68 -3.84
N ILE A 36 -3.66 -2.68 -4.10
CA ILE A 36 -2.72 -2.11 -3.12
C ILE A 36 -3.06 -0.65 -2.83
N SER A 37 -2.56 -0.13 -1.71
CA SER A 37 -2.60 1.30 -1.42
C SER A 37 -1.43 2.05 -2.06
N MET A 38 -1.71 3.24 -2.55
CA MET A 38 -0.73 4.18 -3.09
C MET A 38 -0.29 5.13 -1.99
N GLY A 39 1.01 5.17 -1.69
CA GLY A 39 1.56 6.01 -0.63
C GLY A 39 1.41 7.50 -0.92
N SER A 40 1.22 8.28 0.14
CA SER A 40 1.28 9.73 0.14
C SER A 40 2.59 10.24 0.75
N ALA A 41 2.88 11.54 0.58
CA ALA A 41 4.03 12.17 1.25
C ALA A 41 3.98 11.98 2.79
N ALA A 42 2.80 12.05 3.38
CA ALA A 42 2.63 11.84 4.82
C ALA A 42 2.94 10.40 5.27
N ASP A 43 2.71 9.41 4.41
CA ASP A 43 3.10 8.02 4.70
C ASP A 43 4.62 7.86 4.65
N VAL A 44 5.29 8.57 3.74
CA VAL A 44 6.76 8.63 3.67
C VAL A 44 7.31 9.28 4.93
N ASP A 45 6.76 10.42 5.36
CA ASP A 45 7.22 11.11 6.58
C ASP A 45 7.10 10.22 7.82
N LYS A 46 6.00 9.46 7.95
CA LYS A 46 5.84 8.46 9.03
C LYS A 46 6.88 7.36 8.98
N ALA A 47 7.17 6.84 7.78
CA ALA A 47 8.18 5.81 7.59
C ALA A 47 9.59 6.32 7.93
N VAL A 48 9.92 7.55 7.52
CA VAL A 48 11.21 8.20 7.81
C VAL A 48 11.36 8.47 9.30
N ALA A 49 10.31 8.95 9.98
CA ALA A 49 10.36 9.21 11.41
C ALA A 49 10.51 7.94 12.28
N ALA A 50 10.20 6.77 11.73
CA ALA A 50 10.28 5.48 12.41
C ALA A 50 11.59 4.70 12.15
N ALA A 51 12.45 5.18 11.25
CA ALA A 51 13.73 4.54 10.87
C ALA A 51 14.90 5.02 11.73
#